data_AF-A0A962PS94-F1
#
_entry.id   AF-A0A962PS94-F1
#
_cell.length_a   1.000
_cell.length_b   1.000
_cell.length_c   1.000
_cell.angle_alpha   90.00
_cell.angle_beta   90.00
_cell.angle_gamma   90.00
#
_symmetry.space_group_name_H-M   'P 1'
#
loop_
_entity.id
_entity.type
_entity.pdbx_description
1 polymer ?
#
loop_
_entity_poly.entity_id
_entity_poly.type
_entity_poly.pdbx_seq_one_letter_code
_entity_poly.pdbx_strand_id
1 'polypeptide(L)'
;MPTDRLLPHFRFLCLVALLLASTPDLLAAGLHGDQEALARVDRMYARLGGKALWAGARSLHTIERARDPKYGDGIVATYWRNLEAPGERVEYRSADLNLVYAWDEEGGWMMRDGKVTDFTGDEIRERAASWRGDLYTLFHQLAAGTRNLEVRSLAPDGFDVLDEAGSKMAEYHLTRDGDLYRWRQFQGDTPTSWVYGPHRNFGDVSFPDWGTSSDGDWGFYYLAVEPSDKPFSRNASTHKPKTEWLGGALHPDNCDKP
;
A
#
# COMPACT_ATOMS: atom_id res chain seq x y z
N MET A 1 47.52 -19.12 66.33
CA MET A 1 47.46 -17.91 67.18
C MET A 1 48.77 -17.15 66.97
N PRO A 2 48.82 -15.81 66.96
CA PRO A 2 47.72 -14.84 67.06
C PRO A 2 47.66 -13.84 65.85
N THR A 3 46.44 -13.40 65.50
CA THR A 3 45.91 -12.02 65.57
C THR A 3 46.21 -11.14 64.35
N ASP A 4 45.23 -10.90 63.48
CA ASP A 4 44.13 -9.92 63.60
C ASP A 4 44.56 -8.49 63.35
N ARG A 5 43.83 -7.85 62.42
CA ARG A 5 43.30 -6.46 62.40
C ARG A 5 43.22 -5.98 60.95
N LEU A 6 42.20 -5.32 60.43
CA LEU A 6 40.89 -4.87 60.90
C LEU A 6 40.19 -4.39 59.61
N LEU A 7 38.96 -4.81 59.34
CA LEU A 7 38.03 -4.00 58.54
C LEU A 7 37.44 -2.92 59.45
N PRO A 8 37.10 -1.73 58.92
CA PRO A 8 35.68 -1.42 58.91
C PRO A 8 35.17 -0.58 57.71
N HIS A 9 34.04 -1.04 57.16
CA HIS A 9 32.77 -0.28 57.02
C HIS A 9 32.57 0.70 55.84
N PHE A 10 31.67 0.26 54.97
CA PHE A 10 30.39 0.93 54.67
C PHE A 10 30.42 2.41 54.26
N ARG A 11 30.28 2.67 52.95
CA ARG A 11 29.29 3.62 52.38
C ARG A 11 28.80 3.04 51.04
N PHE A 12 27.58 2.50 51.04
CA PHE A 12 26.36 3.14 50.51
C PHE A 12 26.40 3.27 48.97
N LEU A 13 25.72 2.36 48.26
CA LEU A 13 24.36 2.57 47.71
C LEU A 13 24.33 3.68 46.64
N CYS A 14 24.15 3.25 45.40
CA CYS A 14 23.30 3.84 44.35
C CYS A 14 23.91 3.65 42.95
N LEU A 15 23.92 2.41 42.44
CA LEU A 15 23.93 2.21 40.99
C LEU A 15 23.27 0.88 40.57
N VAL A 16 22.16 0.56 41.24
CA VAL A 16 21.11 -0.30 40.68
C VAL A 16 19.91 0.62 40.45
N ALA A 17 19.87 1.29 39.29
CA ALA A 17 18.68 1.92 38.68
C ALA A 17 19.02 2.77 37.44
N LEU A 18 19.97 2.37 36.59
CA LEU A 18 20.16 2.98 35.27
C LEU A 18 20.44 1.93 34.18
N LEU A 19 19.82 0.77 34.37
CA LEU A 19 19.75 -0.35 33.41
C LEU A 19 18.31 -0.91 33.34
N LEU A 20 17.33 -0.08 33.68
CA LEU A 20 16.07 -0.09 32.95
C LEU A 20 16.29 0.94 31.86
N ALA A 21 16.91 0.47 30.77
CA ALA A 21 16.70 1.10 29.49
C ALA A 21 15.18 1.24 29.37
N SER A 22 14.72 2.47 29.48
CA SER A 22 13.51 2.92 28.84
C SER A 22 13.70 2.61 27.35
N THR A 23 13.47 1.35 26.96
CA THR A 23 12.81 1.11 25.70
C THR A 23 11.46 1.79 25.89
N PRO A 24 11.18 2.92 25.25
CA PRO A 24 9.80 3.10 24.89
C PRO A 24 9.49 1.85 24.06
N ASP A 25 8.71 0.93 24.63
CA ASP A 25 7.64 0.34 23.85
C ASP A 25 6.81 1.53 23.35
N LEU A 26 7.34 2.23 22.34
CA LEU A 26 6.56 2.62 21.19
C LEU A 26 5.87 1.32 20.84
N LEU A 27 4.64 1.16 21.34
CA LEU A 27 3.72 0.13 20.93
C LEU A 27 3.72 0.22 19.40
N ALA A 28 4.59 -0.56 18.75
CA ALA A 28 4.57 -0.71 17.32
C ALA A 28 3.15 -1.17 17.04
N ALA A 29 2.40 -0.36 16.29
CA ALA A 29 1.02 -0.65 15.99
C ALA A 29 1.02 -2.02 15.30
N GLY A 30 0.62 -3.06 16.05
CA GLY A 30 0.95 -4.43 15.68
C GLY A 30 -0.12 -5.00 14.77
N LEU A 31 0.29 -5.73 13.75
CA LEU A 31 -0.60 -6.70 13.12
C LEU A 31 -0.88 -7.82 14.14
N HIS A 32 -2.15 -7.98 14.51
CA HIS A 32 -2.59 -9.02 15.43
C HIS A 32 -3.75 -9.81 14.81
N GLY A 33 -4.07 -10.97 15.37
CA GLY A 33 -5.09 -11.84 14.79
C GLY A 33 -4.93 -13.28 15.25
N ASP A 34 -5.78 -14.17 14.74
CA ASP A 34 -5.59 -15.60 14.95
C ASP A 34 -4.34 -16.12 14.20
N GLN A 35 -3.75 -17.20 14.71
CA GLN A 35 -2.48 -17.73 14.19
C GLN A 35 -2.60 -18.19 12.73
N GLU A 36 -3.78 -18.65 12.31
CA GLU A 36 -4.02 -19.12 10.95
C GLU A 36 -4.04 -17.94 9.96
N ALA A 37 -4.70 -16.84 10.32
CA ALA A 37 -4.71 -15.60 9.54
C ALA A 37 -3.30 -15.01 9.41
N LEU A 38 -2.55 -14.92 10.51
CA LEU A 38 -1.17 -14.44 10.50
C LEU A 38 -0.27 -15.31 9.58
N ALA A 39 -0.40 -16.64 9.67
CA ALA A 39 0.32 -17.55 8.78
C ALA A 39 -0.08 -17.39 7.31
N ARG A 40 -1.34 -17.05 7.01
CA ARG A 40 -1.79 -16.74 5.63
C ARG A 40 -1.21 -15.43 5.12
N VAL A 41 -1.15 -14.39 5.96
CA VAL A 41 -0.48 -13.12 5.63
C VAL A 41 0.99 -13.36 5.29
N ASP A 42 1.70 -14.14 6.10
CA ASP A 42 3.11 -14.46 5.83
C ASP A 42 3.29 -15.27 4.53
N ARG A 43 2.41 -16.24 4.25
CA ARG A 43 2.42 -16.97 2.97
C ARG A 43 2.18 -16.02 1.79
N MET A 44 1.21 -15.12 1.89
CA MET A 44 0.95 -14.11 0.87
C MET A 44 2.19 -13.27 0.59
N TYR A 45 2.86 -12.76 1.63
CA TYR A 45 4.09 -11.98 1.43
C TYR A 45 5.24 -12.79 0.84
N ALA A 46 5.37 -14.07 1.18
CA ALA A 46 6.36 -14.94 0.55
C ALA A 46 6.13 -15.05 -0.98
N ARG A 47 4.87 -14.94 -1.43
CA ARG A 47 4.50 -14.90 -2.86
C ARG A 47 4.61 -13.51 -3.49
N LEU A 48 4.49 -12.44 -2.71
CA LEU A 48 4.55 -11.05 -3.17
C LEU A 48 5.97 -10.45 -3.28
N GLY A 49 7.03 -11.24 -3.15
CA GLY A 49 8.43 -10.74 -3.14
C GLY A 49 9.01 -10.47 -1.75
N GLY A 50 8.29 -10.84 -0.69
CA GLY A 50 8.73 -10.78 0.70
C GLY A 50 8.19 -9.59 1.48
N LYS A 51 7.97 -9.79 2.78
CA LYS A 51 7.38 -8.78 3.68
C LYS A 51 8.24 -7.52 3.79
N ALA A 52 9.58 -7.67 3.80
CA ALA A 52 10.51 -6.56 3.93
C ALA A 52 10.41 -5.56 2.77
N LEU A 53 10.15 -6.04 1.54
CA LEU A 53 9.98 -5.20 0.36
C LEU A 53 8.77 -4.27 0.53
N TRP A 54 7.62 -4.82 0.93
CA TRP A 54 6.38 -4.04 1.12
C TRP A 54 6.44 -3.15 2.37
N ALA A 55 7.13 -3.58 3.42
CA ALA A 55 7.35 -2.78 4.61
C ALA A 55 8.23 -1.53 4.33
N GLY A 56 9.23 -1.67 3.45
CA GLY A 56 10.13 -0.58 3.06
C GLY A 56 9.61 0.28 1.91
N ALA A 57 8.60 -0.17 1.16
CA ALA A 57 8.02 0.58 0.06
C ALA A 57 7.23 1.80 0.57
N ARG A 58 7.59 2.98 0.08
CA ARG A 58 6.96 4.27 0.40
C ARG A 58 6.11 4.79 -0.76
N SER A 59 6.39 4.35 -1.98
CA SER A 59 5.56 4.60 -3.15
C SER A 59 5.47 3.37 -4.05
N LEU A 60 4.47 3.38 -4.93
CA LEU A 60 4.25 2.33 -5.92
C LEU A 60 3.99 2.97 -7.29
N HIS A 61 4.68 2.48 -8.31
CA HIS A 61 4.37 2.76 -9.70
C HIS A 61 3.82 1.50 -10.37
N THR A 62 2.67 1.61 -11.03
CA THR A 62 2.12 0.53 -11.86
C THR A 62 1.79 1.05 -13.24
N ILE A 63 1.98 0.18 -14.23
CA ILE A 63 1.49 0.41 -15.58
C ILE A 63 0.59 -0.77 -15.92
N GLU A 64 -0.59 -0.47 -16.45
CA GLU A 64 -1.63 -1.41 -16.80
C GLU A 64 -2.05 -1.21 -18.26
N ARG A 65 -2.38 -2.31 -18.93
CA ARG A 65 -3.17 -2.31 -20.15
C ARG A 65 -4.59 -2.69 -19.79
N ALA A 66 -5.46 -1.70 -19.77
CA ALA A 66 -6.83 -1.82 -19.31
C ALA A 66 -7.86 -1.86 -20.45
N ARG A 67 -9.04 -2.31 -20.08
CA ARG A 67 -10.29 -2.36 -20.81
C ARG A 67 -11.36 -1.71 -19.98
N ASP A 68 -12.15 -0.86 -20.63
CA ASP A 68 -13.34 -0.23 -20.06
C ASP A 68 -14.50 -0.39 -21.07
N PRO A 69 -15.73 -0.75 -20.65
CA PRO A 69 -16.86 -0.93 -21.56
C PRO A 69 -17.18 0.28 -22.45
N LYS A 70 -16.87 1.51 -21.99
CA LYS A 70 -17.13 2.75 -22.71
C LYS A 70 -15.98 3.13 -23.65
N TYR A 71 -14.72 2.96 -23.24
CA TYR A 71 -13.56 3.37 -24.06
C TYR A 71 -12.87 2.22 -24.81
N GLY A 72 -13.35 0.98 -24.62
CA GLY A 72 -12.80 -0.20 -25.26
C GLY A 72 -11.52 -0.72 -24.61
N ASP A 73 -10.78 -1.52 -25.38
CA ASP A 73 -9.50 -2.11 -24.98
C ASP A 73 -8.33 -1.16 -25.26
N GLY A 74 -7.18 -1.44 -24.61
CA GLY A 74 -5.92 -0.80 -24.95
C GLY A 74 -5.68 0.55 -24.26
N ILE A 75 -6.43 0.84 -23.19
CA ILE A 75 -6.15 1.97 -22.31
C ILE A 75 -4.82 1.67 -21.62
N VAL A 76 -3.84 2.55 -21.75
CA VAL A 76 -2.64 2.52 -20.92
C VAL A 76 -2.93 3.34 -19.68
N ALA A 77 -2.99 2.66 -18.54
CA ALA A 77 -3.23 3.25 -17.25
C ALA A 77 -1.94 3.24 -16.43
N THR A 78 -1.44 4.42 -16.08
CA THR A 78 -0.23 4.57 -15.27
C THR A 78 -0.58 5.20 -13.94
N TYR A 79 -0.19 4.54 -12.86
CA TYR A 79 -0.47 4.98 -11.49
C TYR A 79 0.83 5.24 -10.76
N TRP A 80 0.88 6.34 -10.02
CA TRP A 80 1.88 6.62 -9.00
C TRP A 80 1.15 6.83 -7.67
N ARG A 81 1.44 5.99 -6.69
CA ARG A 81 0.69 5.90 -5.43
C ARG A 81 1.60 6.18 -4.23
N ASN A 82 1.09 6.91 -3.24
CA ASN A 82 1.75 7.14 -1.97
C ASN A 82 1.33 6.09 -0.94
N LEU A 83 2.19 5.14 -0.58
CA LEU A 83 1.80 4.07 0.33
C LEU A 83 1.72 4.51 1.81
N GLU A 84 2.28 5.67 2.15
CA GLU A 84 2.36 6.16 3.54
C GLU A 84 1.18 7.07 3.92
N ALA A 85 0.56 7.74 2.94
CA ALA A 85 -0.54 8.68 3.17
C ALA A 85 -1.45 8.77 1.93
N PRO A 86 -2.73 9.17 2.05
CA PRO A 86 -3.62 9.30 0.91
C PRO A 86 -3.06 10.22 -0.16
N GLY A 87 -2.91 9.67 -1.37
CA GLY A 87 -2.55 10.45 -2.54
C GLY A 87 -2.02 9.59 -3.68
N GLU A 88 -2.35 10.00 -4.88
CA GLU A 88 -1.90 9.36 -6.10
C GLU A 88 -1.92 10.35 -7.28
N ARG A 89 -1.22 9.97 -8.33
CA ARG A 89 -1.36 10.51 -9.67
C ARG A 89 -1.69 9.37 -10.60
N VAL A 90 -2.59 9.63 -11.55
CA VAL A 90 -3.02 8.64 -12.52
C VAL A 90 -3.10 9.25 -13.90
N GLU A 91 -2.69 8.49 -14.90
CA GLU A 91 -2.80 8.83 -16.32
C GLU A 91 -3.48 7.68 -17.08
N TYR A 92 -4.60 7.96 -17.75
CA TYR A 92 -5.27 7.06 -18.68
C TYR A 92 -5.15 7.59 -20.09
N ARG A 93 -4.60 6.77 -21.00
CA ARG A 93 -4.40 7.13 -22.40
C ARG A 93 -4.90 6.04 -23.33
N SER A 94 -5.75 6.41 -24.28
CA SER A 94 -6.14 5.60 -25.44
C SER A 94 -6.42 6.53 -26.62
N ALA A 95 -6.93 6.00 -27.74
CA ALA A 95 -7.37 6.82 -28.87
C ALA A 95 -8.52 7.77 -28.48
N ASP A 96 -9.39 7.34 -27.55
CA ASP A 96 -10.64 8.03 -27.19
C ASP A 96 -10.65 8.54 -25.73
N LEU A 97 -9.53 8.41 -25.01
CA LEU A 97 -9.40 8.81 -23.62
C LEU A 97 -8.05 9.48 -23.38
N ASN A 98 -8.09 10.72 -22.91
CA ASN A 98 -6.93 11.39 -22.32
C ASN A 98 -7.33 12.00 -20.97
N LEU A 99 -7.08 11.24 -19.91
CA LEU A 99 -7.39 11.62 -18.54
C LEU A 99 -6.11 11.63 -17.72
N VAL A 100 -5.86 12.72 -17.01
CA VAL A 100 -4.81 12.78 -16.00
C VAL A 100 -5.41 13.36 -14.75
N TYR A 101 -5.18 12.76 -13.59
CA TYR A 101 -5.58 13.37 -12.33
C TYR A 101 -4.51 13.15 -11.27
N ALA A 102 -4.51 14.02 -10.27
CA ALA A 102 -3.67 13.85 -9.10
C ALA A 102 -4.37 14.46 -7.88
N TRP A 103 -4.21 13.82 -6.73
CA TRP A 103 -4.83 14.25 -5.49
C TRP A 103 -4.02 13.80 -4.27
N ASP A 104 -4.26 14.48 -3.15
CA ASP A 104 -3.84 14.12 -1.79
C ASP A 104 -4.91 14.59 -0.79
N GLU A 105 -4.61 14.53 0.52
CA GLU A 105 -5.53 14.97 1.57
C GLU A 105 -5.85 16.48 1.53
N GLU A 106 -4.99 17.31 0.93
CA GLU A 106 -5.15 18.77 0.88
C GLU A 106 -5.99 19.21 -0.32
N GLY A 107 -6.00 18.43 -1.40
CA GLY A 107 -6.79 18.71 -2.58
C GLY A 107 -6.38 17.88 -3.80
N GLY A 108 -6.87 18.29 -4.97
CA GLY A 108 -6.45 17.66 -6.21
C GLY A 108 -7.15 18.24 -7.43
N TRP A 109 -6.78 17.72 -8.59
CA TRP A 109 -7.29 18.17 -9.88
C TRP A 109 -7.36 17.00 -10.87
N MET A 110 -8.18 17.20 -11.89
CA MET A 110 -8.35 16.30 -13.01
C MET A 110 -8.29 17.12 -14.31
N MET A 111 -7.48 16.67 -15.25
CA MET A 111 -7.45 17.15 -16.63
C MET A 111 -8.07 16.07 -17.50
N ARG A 112 -9.16 16.42 -18.18
CA ARG A 112 -9.84 15.55 -19.13
C ARG A 112 -10.04 16.28 -20.44
N ASP A 113 -9.54 15.71 -21.53
CA ASP A 113 -9.69 16.28 -22.88
C ASP A 113 -9.26 17.77 -22.93
N GLY A 114 -8.17 18.09 -22.22
CA GLY A 114 -7.61 19.45 -22.11
C GLY A 114 -8.29 20.37 -21.10
N LYS A 115 -9.42 19.99 -20.50
CA LYS A 115 -10.10 20.77 -19.47
C LYS A 115 -9.64 20.36 -18.08
N VAL A 116 -9.13 21.32 -17.31
CA VAL A 116 -8.75 21.12 -15.91
C VAL A 116 -9.91 21.51 -14.99
N THR A 117 -10.23 20.62 -14.05
CA THR A 117 -11.21 20.83 -12.98
C THR A 117 -10.62 20.41 -11.64
N ASP A 118 -10.92 21.15 -10.60
CA ASP A 118 -10.50 20.79 -9.24
C ASP A 118 -11.45 19.77 -8.64
N PHE A 119 -10.91 18.85 -7.84
CA PHE A 119 -11.75 18.02 -7.00
C PHE A 119 -12.37 18.89 -5.90
N THR A 120 -13.64 18.65 -5.64
CA THR A 120 -14.34 19.19 -4.49
C THR A 120 -13.80 18.58 -3.21
N GLY A 121 -13.99 19.27 -2.07
CA GLY A 121 -13.59 18.73 -0.77
C GLY A 121 -14.30 17.41 -0.43
N ASP A 122 -15.49 17.18 -0.98
CA ASP A 122 -16.27 15.96 -0.76
C ASP A 122 -15.64 14.78 -1.50
N GLU A 123 -15.28 14.97 -2.77
CA GLU A 123 -14.53 13.98 -3.57
C GLU A 123 -13.19 13.62 -2.93
N ILE A 124 -12.46 14.60 -2.39
CA ILE A 124 -11.20 14.34 -1.67
C ILE A 124 -11.42 13.50 -0.41
N ARG A 125 -12.46 13.80 0.37
CA ARG A 125 -12.77 13.01 1.58
C ARG A 125 -13.18 11.57 1.24
N GLU A 126 -13.97 11.37 0.19
CA GLU A 126 -14.37 10.03 -0.26
C GLU A 126 -13.16 9.22 -0.73
N ARG A 127 -12.27 9.83 -1.52
CA ARG A 127 -11.01 9.21 -1.96
C ARG A 127 -10.10 8.85 -0.79
N ALA A 128 -9.90 9.77 0.15
CA ALA A 128 -9.09 9.52 1.35
C ALA A 128 -9.70 8.42 2.25
N ALA A 129 -11.03 8.35 2.35
CA ALA A 129 -11.70 7.27 3.07
C ALA A 129 -11.48 5.91 2.39
N SER A 130 -11.58 5.87 1.07
CA SER A 130 -11.33 4.67 0.26
C SER A 130 -9.87 4.23 0.35
N TRP A 131 -8.93 5.18 0.37
CA TRP A 131 -7.49 4.91 0.40
C TRP A 131 -7.05 3.96 1.52
N ARG A 132 -7.67 4.11 2.70
CA ARG A 132 -7.31 3.34 3.89
C ARG A 132 -7.50 1.84 3.71
N GLY A 133 -8.48 1.46 2.90
CA GLY A 133 -8.80 0.08 2.59
C GLY A 133 -8.37 -0.32 1.19
N ASP A 134 -7.55 0.47 0.48
CA ASP A 134 -7.03 0.13 -0.85
C ASP A 134 -6.02 -1.04 -0.77
N LEU A 135 -5.99 -1.87 -1.80
CA LEU A 135 -5.21 -3.11 -1.85
C LEU A 135 -3.73 -2.88 -1.53
N TYR A 136 -3.11 -1.90 -2.19
CA TYR A 136 -1.68 -1.65 -2.11
C TYR A 136 -1.31 -0.97 -0.79
N THR A 137 -2.15 -0.04 -0.35
CA THR A 137 -2.02 0.59 0.96
C THR A 137 -2.07 -0.45 2.06
N LEU A 138 -2.99 -1.42 1.98
CA LEU A 138 -3.08 -2.49 2.96
C LEU A 138 -1.87 -3.44 2.89
N PHE A 139 -1.30 -3.72 1.72
CA PHE A 139 -0.03 -4.46 1.65
C PHE A 139 1.10 -3.75 2.40
N HIS A 140 1.25 -2.45 2.19
CA HIS A 140 2.23 -1.69 2.96
C HIS A 140 1.94 -1.73 4.47
N GLN A 141 0.71 -1.43 4.88
CA GLN A 141 0.33 -1.34 6.30
C GLN A 141 0.47 -2.67 7.06
N LEU A 142 0.02 -3.77 6.45
CA LEU A 142 0.15 -5.12 7.02
C LEU A 142 1.62 -5.56 7.10
N ALA A 143 2.45 -5.19 6.12
CA ALA A 143 3.86 -5.52 6.10
C ALA A 143 4.66 -4.72 7.13
N ALA A 144 4.43 -3.40 7.18
CA ALA A 144 5.16 -2.45 8.01
C ALA A 144 4.68 -2.42 9.46
N GLY A 145 3.45 -2.85 9.75
CA GLY A 145 2.85 -2.69 11.08
C GLY A 145 2.73 -1.21 11.46
N THR A 146 2.25 -0.39 10.51
CA THR A 146 2.08 1.05 10.74
C THR A 146 0.74 1.39 11.39
N ARG A 147 -0.18 0.42 11.48
CA ARG A 147 -1.51 0.55 12.08
C ARG A 147 -1.85 -0.69 12.88
N ASN A 148 -2.68 -0.51 13.91
CA ASN A 148 -3.14 -1.60 14.76
C ASN A 148 -4.31 -2.32 14.07
N LEU A 149 -3.98 -3.16 13.09
CA LEU A 149 -4.94 -3.93 12.30
C LEU A 149 -5.11 -5.33 12.89
N GLU A 150 -6.35 -5.80 12.93
CA GLU A 150 -6.67 -7.19 13.25
C GLU A 150 -6.86 -7.99 11.96
N VAL A 151 -6.32 -9.21 11.90
CA VAL A 151 -6.63 -10.18 10.84
C VAL A 151 -7.37 -11.39 11.40
N ARG A 152 -8.40 -11.84 10.68
CA ARG A 152 -9.19 -13.02 11.05
C ARG A 152 -9.22 -14.02 9.91
N SER A 153 -9.11 -15.30 10.24
CA SER A 153 -9.11 -16.38 9.27
C SER A 153 -10.44 -16.45 8.53
N LEU A 154 -10.36 -16.55 7.21
CA LEU A 154 -11.49 -16.76 6.31
C LEU A 154 -11.30 -18.08 5.57
N ALA A 155 -12.27 -18.98 5.67
CA ALA A 155 -12.19 -20.28 5.00
C ALA A 155 -12.45 -20.16 3.47
N PRO A 156 -11.85 -21.03 2.64
CA PRO A 156 -10.87 -22.06 3.00
C PRO A 156 -9.44 -21.53 3.16
N ASP A 157 -9.07 -20.48 2.42
CA ASP A 157 -7.70 -19.96 2.35
C ASP A 157 -7.70 -18.44 2.20
N GLY A 158 -8.15 -17.72 3.21
CA GLY A 158 -8.20 -16.26 3.19
C GLY A 158 -8.10 -15.61 4.56
N PHE A 159 -8.17 -14.30 4.58
CA PHE A 159 -8.29 -13.55 5.82
C PHE A 159 -9.06 -12.23 5.62
N ASP A 160 -9.79 -11.84 6.66
CA ASP A 160 -10.35 -10.51 6.80
C ASP A 160 -9.28 -9.57 7.39
N VAL A 161 -9.32 -8.29 7.02
CA VAL A 161 -8.58 -7.21 7.68
C VAL A 161 -9.59 -6.28 8.33
N LEU A 162 -9.42 -6.00 9.62
CA LEU A 162 -10.27 -5.11 10.40
C LEU A 162 -9.48 -3.92 10.90
N ASP A 163 -10.14 -2.77 11.00
CA ASP A 163 -9.58 -1.58 11.62
C ASP A 163 -9.59 -1.66 13.16
N GLU A 164 -9.07 -0.62 13.80
CA GLU A 164 -8.97 -0.48 15.26
C GLU A 164 -10.34 -0.50 15.96
N ALA A 165 -11.42 -0.17 15.25
CA ALA A 165 -12.78 -0.23 15.76
C ALA A 165 -13.42 -1.62 15.55
N GLY A 166 -12.68 -2.57 14.96
CA GLY A 166 -13.20 -3.89 14.60
C GLY A 166 -14.09 -3.87 13.36
N SER A 167 -14.07 -2.80 12.56
CA SER A 167 -14.80 -2.72 11.31
C SER A 167 -14.02 -3.43 10.21
N LYS A 168 -14.69 -4.30 9.46
CA LYS A 168 -14.07 -4.98 8.31
C LYS A 168 -13.70 -3.96 7.25
N MET A 169 -12.42 -3.93 6.87
CA MET A 169 -11.87 -3.08 5.82
C MET A 169 -11.72 -3.84 4.50
N ALA A 170 -11.23 -5.07 4.55
CA ALA A 170 -10.95 -5.87 3.37
C ALA A 170 -11.06 -7.37 3.61
N GLU A 171 -11.26 -8.11 2.51
CA GLU A 171 -11.20 -9.57 2.43
C GLU A 171 -10.13 -9.97 1.41
N TYR A 172 -9.22 -10.87 1.81
CA TYR A 172 -8.22 -11.48 0.94
C TYR A 172 -8.54 -12.96 0.79
N HIS A 173 -8.65 -13.41 -0.46
CA HIS A 173 -8.75 -14.82 -0.79
C HIS A 173 -7.50 -15.26 -1.57
N LEU A 174 -6.85 -16.29 -1.04
CA LEU A 174 -5.56 -16.78 -1.50
C LEU A 174 -5.68 -18.21 -2.00
N THR A 175 -4.83 -18.57 -2.95
CA THR A 175 -4.57 -19.97 -3.22
C THR A 175 -3.90 -20.59 -2.00
N ARG A 176 -3.89 -21.92 -1.92
CA ARG A 176 -3.19 -22.64 -0.84
C ARG A 176 -1.73 -22.21 -0.69
N ASP A 177 -1.08 -21.88 -1.81
CA ASP A 177 0.31 -21.45 -1.88
C ASP A 177 0.52 -19.97 -1.50
N GLY A 178 -0.56 -19.19 -1.37
CA GLY A 178 -0.56 -17.80 -0.93
C GLY A 178 -0.76 -16.76 -2.04
N ASP A 179 -1.03 -17.17 -3.28
CA ASP A 179 -1.28 -16.24 -4.38
C ASP A 179 -2.66 -15.58 -4.23
N LEU A 180 -2.76 -14.27 -4.40
CA LEU A 180 -4.02 -13.54 -4.32
C LEU A 180 -4.86 -13.80 -5.57
N TYR A 181 -6.07 -14.36 -5.40
CA TYR A 181 -6.99 -14.56 -6.54
C TYR A 181 -8.28 -13.74 -6.42
N ARG A 182 -8.60 -13.22 -5.24
CA ARG A 182 -9.72 -12.30 -5.05
C ARG A 182 -9.48 -11.38 -3.87
N TRP A 183 -9.86 -10.13 -4.03
CA TRP A 183 -9.83 -9.14 -2.97
C TRP A 183 -11.13 -8.35 -2.95
N ARG A 184 -11.58 -7.96 -1.75
CA ARG A 184 -12.74 -7.07 -1.59
C ARG A 184 -12.42 -5.98 -0.60
N GLN A 185 -12.93 -4.80 -0.87
CA GLN A 185 -12.85 -3.64 -0.01
C GLN A 185 -14.24 -3.27 0.48
N PHE A 186 -14.35 -2.96 1.77
CA PHE A 186 -15.60 -2.60 2.42
C PHE A 186 -15.60 -1.10 2.72
N GLN A 187 -16.53 -0.40 2.09
CA GLN A 187 -16.83 1.01 2.36
C GLN A 187 -18.34 1.20 2.18
N GLY A 188 -19.09 1.11 3.27
CA GLY A 188 -20.56 1.07 3.23
C GLY A 188 -21.09 -0.32 2.84
N ASP A 189 -22.29 -0.35 2.25
CA ASP A 189 -23.09 -1.57 2.11
C ASP A 189 -22.69 -2.45 0.93
N THR A 190 -22.06 -1.88 -0.10
CA THR A 190 -21.67 -2.60 -1.32
C THR A 190 -20.15 -2.61 -1.46
N PRO A 191 -19.49 -3.76 -1.22
CA PRO A 191 -18.04 -3.82 -1.29
C PRO A 191 -17.55 -3.83 -2.74
N THR A 192 -16.49 -3.08 -3.01
CA THR A 192 -15.72 -3.18 -4.25
C THR A 192 -15.01 -4.54 -4.27
N SER A 193 -15.06 -5.27 -5.38
CA SER A 193 -14.53 -6.64 -5.46
C SER A 193 -13.74 -6.82 -6.75
N TRP A 194 -12.56 -7.42 -6.63
CA TRP A 194 -11.64 -7.69 -7.72
C TRP A 194 -11.29 -9.17 -7.77
N VAL A 195 -11.24 -9.73 -8.97
CA VAL A 195 -10.76 -11.09 -9.25
C VAL A 195 -9.44 -10.97 -9.99
N TYR A 196 -8.48 -11.80 -9.63
CA TYR A 196 -7.11 -11.76 -10.12
C TYR A 196 -6.74 -13.04 -10.84
N GLY A 197 -5.90 -12.88 -11.87
CA GLY A 197 -5.25 -13.96 -12.57
C GLY A 197 -4.09 -14.59 -11.80
N PRO A 198 -3.38 -15.55 -12.43
CA PRO A 198 -2.17 -16.12 -11.85
C PRO A 198 -1.11 -15.04 -11.66
N HIS A 199 -0.22 -15.24 -10.69
CA HIS A 199 0.91 -14.34 -10.49
C HIS A 199 1.96 -14.49 -11.59
N ARG A 200 2.65 -13.40 -11.90
CA ARG A 200 3.90 -13.37 -12.66
C ARG A 200 4.92 -12.46 -11.97
N ASN A 201 6.18 -12.56 -12.40
CA ASN A 201 7.24 -11.73 -11.85
C ASN A 201 7.32 -10.37 -12.56
N PHE A 202 7.52 -9.32 -11.78
CA PHE A 202 7.80 -7.93 -12.15
C PHE A 202 9.06 -7.50 -11.40
N GLY A 203 10.23 -7.86 -11.91
CA GLY A 203 11.48 -7.69 -11.17
C GLY A 203 11.48 -8.50 -9.86
N ASP A 204 11.61 -7.81 -8.73
CA ASP A 204 11.65 -8.41 -7.39
C ASP A 204 10.27 -8.74 -6.81
N VAL A 205 9.19 -8.34 -7.49
CA VAL A 205 7.81 -8.57 -7.04
C VAL A 205 7.19 -9.71 -7.84
N SER A 206 6.42 -10.57 -7.18
CA SER A 206 5.51 -11.50 -7.86
C SER A 206 4.07 -11.06 -7.57
N PHE A 207 3.32 -10.70 -8.60
CA PHE A 207 2.01 -10.05 -8.51
C PHE A 207 1.05 -10.67 -9.51
N PRO A 208 -0.28 -10.61 -9.34
CA PRO A 208 -1.21 -11.02 -10.39
C PRO A 208 -0.83 -10.46 -11.76
N ASP A 209 -0.96 -11.27 -12.81
CA ASP A 209 -0.71 -10.83 -14.19
C ASP A 209 -1.82 -9.91 -14.70
N TRP A 210 -3.05 -10.17 -14.28
CA TRP A 210 -4.24 -9.42 -14.64
C TRP A 210 -5.23 -9.34 -13.48
N GLY A 211 -6.15 -8.39 -13.56
CA GLY A 211 -7.28 -8.25 -12.65
C GLY A 211 -8.52 -7.77 -13.39
N THR A 212 -9.69 -8.03 -12.81
CA THR A 212 -10.96 -7.43 -13.24
C THR A 212 -11.82 -7.10 -12.04
N SER A 213 -12.57 -6.00 -12.13
CA SER A 213 -13.66 -5.74 -11.21
C SER A 213 -14.70 -6.85 -11.37
N SER A 214 -15.38 -7.20 -10.29
CA SER A 214 -16.32 -8.33 -10.28
C SER A 214 -17.61 -8.05 -11.04
N ASP A 215 -17.93 -6.78 -11.30
CA ASP A 215 -18.99 -6.33 -12.20
C ASP A 215 -18.57 -6.31 -13.68
N GLY A 216 -17.27 -6.43 -13.97
CA GLY A 216 -16.72 -6.42 -15.32
C GLY A 216 -16.54 -5.03 -15.94
N ASP A 217 -16.71 -3.96 -15.17
CA ASP A 217 -16.58 -2.57 -15.63
C ASP A 217 -15.13 -2.13 -15.84
N TRP A 218 -14.17 -2.79 -15.21
CA TRP A 218 -12.75 -2.52 -15.43
C TRP A 218 -11.94 -3.82 -15.41
N GLY A 219 -11.20 -4.08 -16.49
CA GLY A 219 -10.27 -5.20 -16.57
C GLY A 219 -8.90 -4.71 -17.00
N PHE A 220 -7.82 -5.36 -16.54
CA PHE A 220 -6.47 -4.94 -16.90
C PHE A 220 -5.47 -6.09 -16.86
N TYR A 221 -4.39 -5.92 -17.60
CA TYR A 221 -3.14 -6.67 -17.46
C TYR A 221 -2.08 -5.72 -16.91
N TYR A 222 -1.36 -6.13 -15.87
CA TYR A 222 -0.19 -5.36 -15.45
C TYR A 222 0.91 -5.48 -16.50
N LEU A 223 1.56 -4.37 -16.78
CA LEU A 223 2.77 -4.26 -17.60
C LEU A 223 4.00 -4.05 -16.70
N ALA A 224 3.85 -3.26 -15.63
CA ALA A 224 4.88 -3.00 -14.64
C ALA A 224 4.27 -2.89 -13.23
N VAL A 225 5.00 -3.36 -12.22
CA VAL A 225 4.69 -3.21 -10.79
C VAL A 225 6.01 -2.92 -10.07
N GLU A 226 6.16 -1.69 -9.58
CA GLU A 226 7.46 -1.16 -9.15
C GLU A 226 7.31 -0.46 -7.78
N PRO A 227 7.38 -1.20 -6.66
CA PRO A 227 7.49 -0.61 -5.33
C PRO A 227 8.83 0.10 -5.17
N SER A 228 8.83 1.21 -4.43
CA SER A 228 10.01 2.06 -4.24
C SER A 228 10.11 2.53 -2.80
N ASP A 229 11.32 2.53 -2.26
CA ASP A 229 11.66 3.11 -0.95
C ASP A 229 11.72 4.64 -0.98
N LYS A 230 11.53 5.26 -2.15
CA LYS A 230 11.46 6.71 -2.31
C LYS A 230 10.04 7.20 -2.02
N PRO A 231 9.89 8.38 -1.38
CA PRO A 231 8.57 8.95 -1.14
C PRO A 231 7.88 9.33 -2.45
N PHE A 232 6.55 9.31 -2.42
CA PHE A 232 5.74 9.93 -3.46
C PHE A 232 5.99 11.44 -3.49
N SER A 233 6.35 11.98 -4.66
CA SER A 233 6.63 13.40 -4.81
C SER A 233 5.33 14.21 -4.78
N ARG A 234 5.15 15.06 -3.75
CA ARG A 234 4.02 16.02 -3.66
C ARG A 234 3.93 16.98 -4.85
N ASN A 235 4.99 17.15 -5.63
CA ASN A 235 4.92 17.95 -6.86
C ASN A 235 3.98 17.31 -7.90
N ALA A 236 3.69 16.01 -7.79
CA ALA A 236 2.75 15.32 -8.65
C ALA A 236 1.27 15.72 -8.41
N SER A 237 0.88 16.07 -7.17
CA SER A 237 -0.48 16.48 -6.79
C SER A 237 -0.73 17.98 -6.92
N THR A 238 0.30 18.82 -6.75
CA THR A 238 0.16 20.29 -6.64
C THR A 238 0.39 21.07 -7.94
N HIS A 239 1.10 20.51 -8.93
CA HIS A 239 1.30 21.17 -10.24
C HIS A 239 0.14 20.87 -11.19
N LYS A 240 -0.82 21.80 -11.27
CA LYS A 240 -1.77 21.85 -12.40
C LYS A 240 -0.98 22.15 -13.68
N PRO A 241 -1.19 21.42 -14.79
CA PRO A 241 -0.53 21.73 -16.05
C PRO A 241 -1.00 23.11 -16.56
N LYS A 242 -0.21 24.15 -16.30
CA LYS A 242 -0.35 25.46 -16.96
C LYS A 242 0.41 25.36 -18.27
N THR A 243 -0.23 24.92 -19.37
CA THR A 243 0.38 24.77 -20.71
C THR A 243 1.60 23.83 -20.77
N GLU A 244 1.50 22.76 -21.56
CA GLU A 244 2.59 21.80 -21.88
C GLU A 244 3.42 21.31 -20.69
N TRP A 245 3.04 20.13 -20.17
CA TRP A 245 3.92 19.32 -19.33
C TRP A 245 5.13 18.90 -20.18
N LEU A 246 6.22 19.65 -20.09
CA LEU A 246 7.54 19.22 -20.56
C LEU A 246 8.06 18.20 -19.56
N GLY A 247 8.11 16.93 -20.00
CA GLY A 247 8.41 15.79 -19.16
C GLY A 247 9.60 16.01 -18.24
N GLY A 248 9.38 15.68 -16.98
CA GLY A 248 10.36 15.75 -15.91
C GLY A 248 10.03 14.70 -14.86
N ALA A 249 10.34 13.44 -15.19
CA ALA A 249 10.80 12.36 -14.31
C ALA A 249 10.14 12.22 -12.90
N LEU A 250 9.48 11.10 -12.52
CA LEU A 250 9.91 9.71 -12.73
C LEU A 250 11.44 9.64 -12.81
N HIS A 251 12.13 9.67 -11.66
CA HIS A 251 13.55 10.05 -11.53
C HIS A 251 14.45 9.57 -12.72
N PRO A 252 15.35 10.41 -13.24
CA PRO A 252 15.93 10.31 -14.60
C PRO A 252 16.94 9.17 -14.83
N ASP A 253 17.09 8.22 -13.92
CA ASP A 253 18.26 7.35 -13.92
C ASP A 253 18.10 6.05 -14.72
N ASN A 254 16.95 5.80 -15.37
CA ASN A 254 16.70 4.56 -16.12
C ASN A 254 16.24 4.73 -17.58
N CYS A 255 16.26 5.94 -18.13
CA CYS A 255 15.99 6.16 -19.56
C CYS A 255 17.26 6.62 -20.27
N ASP A 256 18.32 5.82 -20.21
CA ASP A 256 19.42 5.87 -21.18
C ASP A 256 20.31 4.63 -21.03
N LYS A 257 19.94 3.51 -21.66
CA LYS A 257 20.89 2.60 -22.34
C LYS A 257 20.18 1.85 -23.49
N PRO A 258 20.64 1.97 -24.75
CA PRO A 258 20.53 0.87 -25.71
C PRO A 258 21.37 -0.35 -25.28
#